data_AF-D5ABJ0-F1
#
_entry.id   AF-D5ABJ0-F1
#
_cell.length_a   1.000
_cell.length_b   1.000
_cell.length_c   1.000
_cell.angle_alpha   90.00
_cell.angle_beta   90.00
_cell.angle_gamma   90.00
#
_symmetry.space_group_name_H-M   'P 1'
#
loop_
_entity.id
_entity.type
_entity.pdbx_description
1 polymer ?
#
loop_
_entity_poly.entity_id
_entity_poly.type
_entity_poly.pdbx_seq_one_letter_code
_entity_poly.pdbx_strand_id
1 'polypeptide(L)'
;MDSTLADASAKDTVQDVQAGVEEKEEDENFEKERLRQEVDYMTSKVEQLEQKVNEVARFHISSSKDKIQHSKSGLVLRDREREKINLNHRKQQEASRREAGCSKRMAELMRQFSTILRQITQHRWAWPFMTPVDVKGLGLHDYHDVIKKPMDFGTIRRKMDAKDATGYKNVCDICEDVRLVFKNAVTYNDDQSDVHVMAKTLSQKFEEKWKTLWPKVNEEEARRKKEEADANSREMVDSRLSGETDLEKLGGELDELNEHLEKLRQELAPKCRMMSVEEKRQLGESLGKLSPEDLTKALQIIAQKNPSFIPTEDEVELDIDAQDASTLWRLQYFVKAVLSVQAKTSIAKAQAKTKRKKEICDAIAKNARKRIRKMLS
;
A
#
# COMPACT_ATOMS: atom_id res chain seq x y z
N MET A 1 -24.03 38.24 78.94
CA MET A 1 -24.41 36.91 78.41
C MET A 1 -25.19 37.16 77.12
N ASP A 2 -24.61 37.76 76.09
CA ASP A 2 -23.35 37.47 75.39
C ASP A 2 -23.51 36.35 74.35
N SER A 3 -23.76 36.80 73.11
CA SER A 3 -23.05 36.40 71.89
C SER A 3 -23.11 34.95 71.36
N THR A 4 -24.09 34.11 71.72
CA THR A 4 -24.13 32.71 71.20
C THR A 4 -25.28 32.33 70.28
N LEU A 5 -26.22 33.23 69.96
CA LEU A 5 -27.38 32.90 69.10
C LEU A 5 -27.33 33.45 67.66
N ALA A 6 -26.32 34.24 67.30
CA ALA A 6 -26.13 34.72 65.93
C ALA A 6 -25.14 33.88 65.10
N ASP A 7 -24.36 32.98 65.72
CA ASP A 7 -23.31 32.21 65.05
C ASP A 7 -23.79 30.84 64.50
N ALA A 8 -24.96 30.35 64.92
CA ALA A 8 -25.52 29.08 64.44
C ALA A 8 -26.29 29.22 63.11
N SER A 9 -26.95 30.36 62.87
CA SER A 9 -27.70 30.60 61.62
C SER A 9 -26.80 30.98 60.45
N ALA A 10 -25.59 31.49 60.69
CA ALA A 10 -24.63 31.79 59.64
C ALA A 10 -23.85 30.55 59.17
N LYS A 11 -23.68 29.54 60.03
CA LYS A 11 -22.97 28.30 59.68
C LYS A 11 -23.80 27.36 58.80
N ASP A 12 -25.11 27.23 59.06
CA ASP A 12 -26.01 26.40 58.24
C ASP A 12 -26.18 26.97 56.82
N THR A 13 -26.32 28.30 56.67
CA THR A 13 -26.42 28.94 55.35
C THR A 13 -25.11 28.89 54.56
N VAL A 14 -23.95 28.91 55.23
CA VAL A 14 -22.66 28.75 54.56
C VAL A 14 -22.44 27.29 54.11
N GLN A 15 -22.93 26.31 54.87
CA GLN A 15 -22.77 24.89 54.57
C GLN A 15 -23.68 24.42 53.42
N ASP A 16 -24.92 24.93 53.33
CA ASP A 16 -25.82 24.68 52.18
C ASP A 16 -25.33 25.36 50.89
N VAL A 17 -24.73 26.56 50.99
CA VAL A 17 -24.13 27.24 49.83
C VAL A 17 -22.84 26.54 49.39
N GLN A 18 -22.05 26.00 50.33
CA GLN A 18 -20.84 25.22 50.02
C GLN A 18 -21.21 23.88 49.35
N ALA A 19 -22.22 23.17 49.85
CA ALA A 19 -22.71 21.92 49.25
C ALA A 19 -23.32 22.12 47.86
N GLY A 20 -24.07 23.20 47.65
CA GLY A 20 -24.61 23.56 46.33
C GLY A 20 -23.56 24.09 45.33
N VAL A 21 -22.37 24.48 45.81
CA VAL A 21 -21.20 24.80 44.97
C VAL A 21 -20.42 23.53 44.64
N GLU A 22 -20.25 22.61 45.60
CA GLU A 22 -19.62 21.30 45.39
C GLU A 22 -20.41 20.41 44.41
N GLU A 23 -21.75 20.33 44.52
CA GLU A 23 -22.58 19.60 43.55
C GLU A 23 -22.51 20.20 42.13
N LYS A 24 -22.44 21.54 42.01
CA LYS A 24 -22.28 22.21 40.71
C LYS A 24 -20.88 22.01 40.12
N GLU A 25 -19.84 21.99 40.95
CA GLU A 25 -18.47 21.71 40.52
C GLU A 25 -18.30 20.24 40.10
N GLU A 26 -18.94 19.29 40.77
CA GLU A 26 -18.95 17.87 40.37
C GLU A 26 -19.68 17.65 39.04
N ASP A 27 -20.84 18.29 38.82
CA ASP A 27 -21.61 18.18 37.58
C ASP A 27 -20.88 18.84 36.39
N GLU A 28 -20.25 20.01 36.59
CA GLU A 28 -19.38 20.64 35.59
C GLU A 28 -18.14 19.79 35.25
N ASN A 29 -17.57 19.09 36.23
CA ASN A 29 -16.40 18.24 36.03
C ASN A 29 -16.77 16.96 35.28
N PHE A 30 -17.93 16.38 35.58
CA PHE A 30 -18.48 15.25 34.83
C PHE A 30 -18.76 15.60 33.37
N GLU A 31 -19.33 16.79 33.12
CA GLU A 31 -19.56 17.27 31.75
C GLU A 31 -18.27 17.54 30.98
N LYS A 32 -17.25 18.13 31.62
CA LYS A 32 -15.92 18.32 31.02
C LYS A 32 -15.24 17.00 30.69
N GLU A 33 -15.35 16.00 31.56
CA GLU A 33 -14.77 14.68 31.34
C GLU A 33 -15.49 13.95 30.18
N ARG A 34 -16.81 14.05 30.10
CA ARG A 34 -17.60 13.53 28.96
C ARG A 34 -17.17 14.17 27.64
N LEU A 35 -17.00 15.49 27.61
CA LEU A 35 -16.55 16.22 26.42
C LEU A 35 -15.11 15.86 26.02
N ARG A 36 -14.22 15.63 26.99
CA ARG A 36 -12.85 15.14 26.72
C ARG A 36 -12.88 13.78 26.04
N GLN A 37 -13.67 12.85 26.57
CA GLN A 37 -13.80 11.51 25.99
C GLN A 37 -14.34 11.54 24.55
N GLU A 38 -15.31 12.42 24.26
CA GLU A 38 -15.83 12.60 22.90
C GLU A 38 -14.77 13.18 21.93
N VAL A 39 -13.98 14.16 22.39
CA VAL A 39 -12.88 14.73 21.60
C VAL A 39 -11.78 13.70 21.35
N ASP A 40 -11.43 12.89 22.35
CA ASP A 40 -10.44 11.82 22.22
C ASP A 40 -10.92 10.72 21.25
N TYR A 41 -12.21 10.36 21.32
CA TYR A 41 -12.85 9.45 20.36
C TYR A 41 -12.76 9.99 18.93
N MET A 42 -13.14 11.25 18.71
CA MET A 42 -13.05 11.87 17.38
C MET A 42 -11.62 11.94 16.87
N THR A 43 -10.65 12.27 17.73
CA THR A 43 -9.23 12.33 17.37
C THR A 43 -8.73 10.97 16.90
N SER A 44 -9.04 9.91 17.65
CA SER A 44 -8.73 8.52 17.28
C SER A 44 -9.40 8.12 15.95
N LYS A 45 -10.65 8.56 15.73
CA LYS A 45 -11.38 8.27 14.48
C LYS A 45 -10.75 8.99 13.27
N VAL A 46 -10.29 10.23 13.42
CA VAL A 46 -9.55 10.97 12.38
C VAL A 46 -8.27 10.23 12.02
N GLU A 47 -7.46 9.81 13.00
CA GLU A 47 -6.22 9.06 12.75
C GLU A 47 -6.48 7.76 11.98
N GLN A 48 -7.54 7.03 12.33
CA GLN A 48 -7.96 5.82 11.61
C GLN A 48 -8.36 6.12 10.16
N LEU A 49 -9.11 7.19 9.93
CA LEU A 49 -9.51 7.60 8.58
C LEU A 49 -8.31 8.03 7.75
N GLU A 50 -7.37 8.80 8.32
CA GLU A 50 -6.12 9.17 7.65
C GLU A 50 -5.31 7.93 7.25
N GLN A 51 -5.22 6.93 8.12
CA GLN A 51 -4.54 5.67 7.79
C GLN A 51 -5.23 4.96 6.61
N LYS A 52 -6.55 4.84 6.63
CA LYS A 52 -7.34 4.23 5.55
C LYS A 52 -7.19 5.00 4.23
N VAL A 53 -7.22 6.33 4.26
CA VAL A 53 -6.96 7.20 3.09
C VAL A 53 -5.58 6.88 2.51
N ASN A 54 -4.56 6.79 3.36
CA ASN A 54 -3.20 6.49 2.93
C ASN A 54 -3.04 5.08 2.34
N GLU A 55 -3.83 4.11 2.80
CA GLU A 55 -3.86 2.75 2.23
C GLU A 55 -4.49 2.75 0.83
N VAL A 56 -5.65 3.40 0.68
CA VAL A 56 -6.34 3.56 -0.60
C VAL A 56 -5.50 4.36 -1.60
N ALA A 57 -4.86 5.45 -1.15
CA ALA A 57 -3.96 6.24 -1.98
C ALA A 57 -2.76 5.42 -2.48
N ARG A 58 -2.13 4.60 -1.61
CA ARG A 58 -1.03 3.71 -1.99
C ARG A 58 -1.47 2.65 -3.01
N PHE A 59 -2.67 2.11 -2.85
CA PHE A 59 -3.26 1.17 -3.81
C PHE A 59 -3.45 1.82 -5.19
N HIS A 60 -4.00 3.03 -5.24
CA HIS A 60 -4.19 3.77 -6.49
C HIS A 60 -2.86 4.19 -7.15
N ILE A 61 -1.87 4.66 -6.39
CA ILE A 61 -0.54 5.03 -6.93
C ILE A 61 0.17 3.80 -7.53
N SER A 62 0.02 2.63 -6.90
CA SER A 62 0.60 1.38 -7.41
C SER A 62 -0.12 0.90 -8.67
N SER A 63 -1.44 1.09 -8.76
CA SER A 63 -2.26 0.69 -9.91
C SER A 63 -2.22 1.71 -11.08
N SER A 64 -1.89 2.99 -10.81
CA SER A 64 -1.80 4.07 -11.80
C SER A 64 -0.52 4.04 -12.64
N LYS A 65 0.53 3.30 -12.24
CA LYS A 65 1.72 3.13 -13.08
C LYS A 65 1.43 2.36 -14.39
N ASP A 66 0.30 1.64 -14.46
CA ASP A 66 -0.08 0.81 -15.61
C ASP A 66 -1.26 1.35 -16.45
N LYS A 67 -1.79 2.56 -16.18
CA LYS A 67 -3.04 3.03 -16.82
C LYS A 67 -3.05 4.51 -17.22
N ILE A 68 -2.72 4.77 -18.49
CA ILE A 68 -3.37 5.84 -19.25
C ILE A 68 -4.07 5.16 -20.43
N GLN A 69 -5.35 4.81 -20.25
CA GLN A 69 -6.41 5.03 -21.25
C GLN A 69 -7.76 4.41 -20.81
N HIS A 70 -8.79 5.25 -20.99
CA HIS A 70 -10.22 4.99 -21.02
C HIS A 70 -11.03 4.88 -19.71
N SER A 71 -12.06 5.73 -19.71
CA SER A 71 -13.03 6.00 -18.66
C SER A 71 -14.45 5.79 -19.20
N LYS A 72 -15.32 5.36 -18.28
CA LYS A 72 -16.77 5.62 -18.10
C LYS A 72 -17.63 4.36 -18.11
N SER A 73 -18.27 4.07 -16.98
CA SER A 73 -19.75 4.06 -16.86
C SER A 73 -20.23 3.57 -15.48
N GLY A 74 -20.90 4.47 -14.74
CA GLY A 74 -22.27 4.35 -14.18
C GLY A 74 -22.70 3.16 -13.31
N LEU A 75 -22.82 3.43 -12.00
CA LEU A 75 -24.01 3.28 -11.11
C LEU A 75 -24.98 2.09 -11.29
N VAL A 76 -25.08 1.23 -10.25
CA VAL A 76 -26.32 0.89 -9.49
C VAL A 76 -25.91 0.28 -8.11
N LEU A 77 -26.51 0.81 -7.04
CA LEU A 77 -26.57 0.32 -5.65
C LEU A 77 -28.07 0.11 -5.36
N ARG A 78 -28.60 -0.97 -4.74
CA ARG A 78 -28.23 -1.66 -3.49
C ARG A 78 -28.85 -3.06 -3.51
N ASP A 79 -28.06 -4.11 -3.26
CA ASP A 79 -28.43 -5.42 -2.65
C ASP A 79 -27.16 -6.28 -2.45
N ARG A 80 -26.07 -5.63 -2.00
CA ARG A 80 -24.71 -5.97 -2.44
C ARG A 80 -23.99 -7.09 -1.67
N GLU A 81 -24.42 -7.56 -0.51
CA GLU A 81 -23.55 -8.43 0.32
C GLU A 81 -23.78 -9.93 0.12
N ARG A 82 -25.04 -10.40 0.04
CA ARG A 82 -25.34 -11.80 -0.33
C ARG A 82 -25.07 -12.07 -1.81
N GLU A 83 -25.29 -11.09 -2.68
CA GLU A 83 -24.98 -11.21 -4.10
C GLU A 83 -23.47 -11.30 -4.35
N LYS A 84 -22.62 -10.55 -3.62
CA LYS A 84 -21.15 -10.62 -3.76
C LYS A 84 -20.58 -12.01 -3.50
N ILE A 85 -21.05 -12.71 -2.47
CA ILE A 85 -20.60 -14.07 -2.14
C ILE A 85 -21.02 -15.05 -3.25
N ASN A 86 -22.26 -14.94 -3.73
CA ASN A 86 -22.77 -15.78 -4.83
C ASN A 86 -22.08 -15.48 -6.17
N LEU A 87 -21.76 -14.21 -6.46
CA LEU A 87 -21.01 -13.80 -7.64
C LEU A 87 -19.56 -14.31 -7.60
N ASN A 88 -18.89 -14.21 -6.46
CA ASN A 88 -17.52 -14.73 -6.30
C ASN A 88 -17.48 -16.26 -6.44
N HIS A 89 -18.44 -16.97 -5.85
CA HIS A 89 -18.57 -18.41 -6.02
C HIS A 89 -18.82 -18.80 -7.49
N ARG A 90 -19.68 -18.06 -8.19
CA ARG A 90 -19.98 -18.27 -9.62
C ARG A 90 -18.76 -17.95 -10.51
N LYS A 91 -18.01 -16.88 -10.21
CA LYS A 91 -16.77 -16.50 -10.90
C LYS A 91 -15.70 -17.59 -10.74
N GLN A 92 -15.53 -18.10 -9.52
CA GLN A 92 -14.57 -19.18 -9.24
C GLN A 92 -14.96 -20.48 -9.95
N GLN A 93 -16.24 -20.85 -9.94
CA GLN A 93 -16.74 -22.02 -10.66
C GLN A 93 -16.54 -21.89 -12.18
N GLU A 94 -16.73 -20.70 -12.74
CA GLU A 94 -16.50 -20.45 -14.16
C GLU A 94 -15.01 -20.50 -14.53
N ALA A 95 -14.12 -19.97 -13.67
CA ALA A 95 -12.67 -20.10 -13.82
C ALA A 95 -12.23 -21.56 -13.82
N SER A 96 -12.69 -22.36 -12.85
CA SER A 96 -12.42 -23.81 -12.80
C SER A 96 -12.93 -24.55 -14.03
N ARG A 97 -14.11 -24.18 -14.57
CA ARG A 97 -14.63 -24.80 -15.81
C ARG A 97 -13.79 -24.46 -17.03
N ARG A 98 -13.29 -23.22 -17.13
CA ARG A 98 -12.38 -22.80 -18.22
C ARG A 98 -11.05 -23.53 -18.15
N GLU A 99 -10.46 -23.60 -16.96
CA GLU A 99 -9.20 -24.31 -16.71
C GLU A 99 -9.33 -25.81 -17.03
N ALA A 100 -10.41 -26.46 -16.60
CA ALA A 100 -10.71 -27.84 -16.95
C ALA A 100 -10.83 -28.05 -18.48
N GLY A 101 -11.41 -27.08 -19.19
CA GLY A 101 -11.46 -27.08 -20.65
C GLY A 101 -10.05 -27.00 -21.28
N CYS A 102 -9.20 -26.13 -20.76
CA CYS A 102 -7.82 -25.95 -21.23
C CYS A 102 -7.01 -27.23 -21.00
N SER A 103 -7.13 -27.82 -19.82
CA SER A 103 -6.48 -29.08 -19.46
C SER A 103 -6.90 -30.23 -20.40
N LYS A 104 -8.21 -30.36 -20.71
CA LYS A 104 -8.72 -31.37 -21.65
C LYS A 104 -8.16 -31.22 -23.06
N ARG A 105 -8.11 -29.99 -23.60
CA ARG A 105 -7.54 -29.74 -24.93
C ARG A 105 -6.04 -30.02 -24.96
N MET A 106 -5.30 -29.59 -23.93
CA MET A 106 -3.88 -29.88 -23.84
C MET A 106 -3.63 -31.39 -23.74
N ALA A 107 -4.41 -32.12 -22.94
CA ALA A 107 -4.31 -33.58 -22.85
C ALA A 107 -4.55 -34.27 -24.21
N GLU A 108 -5.47 -33.75 -25.02
CA GLU A 108 -5.70 -34.26 -26.37
C GLU A 108 -4.50 -33.99 -27.31
N LEU A 109 -3.89 -32.81 -27.24
CA LEU A 109 -2.67 -32.50 -27.99
C LEU A 109 -1.50 -33.39 -27.54
N MET A 110 -1.35 -33.61 -26.24
CA MET A 110 -0.36 -34.54 -25.67
C MET A 110 -0.57 -35.96 -26.20
N ARG A 111 -1.81 -36.45 -26.24
CA ARG A 111 -2.16 -37.76 -26.80
C ARG A 111 -1.80 -37.90 -28.28
N GLN A 112 -2.09 -36.86 -29.08
CA GLN A 112 -1.70 -36.82 -30.50
C GLN A 112 -0.18 -36.80 -30.66
N PHE A 113 0.52 -36.01 -29.84
CA PHE A 113 1.99 -35.97 -29.85
C PHE A 113 2.61 -37.30 -29.45
N SER A 114 2.09 -37.98 -28.43
CA SER A 114 2.52 -39.34 -28.04
C SER A 114 2.44 -40.33 -29.20
N THR A 115 1.48 -40.15 -30.12
CA THR A 115 1.39 -40.96 -31.33
C THR A 115 2.47 -40.63 -32.35
N ILE A 116 2.80 -39.36 -32.55
CA ILE A 116 3.94 -38.94 -33.38
C ILE A 116 5.23 -39.52 -32.80
N LEU A 117 5.48 -39.33 -31.50
CA LEU A 117 6.68 -39.83 -30.83
C LEU A 117 6.78 -41.36 -30.93
N ARG A 118 5.68 -42.09 -30.76
CA ARG A 118 5.65 -43.54 -30.97
C ARG A 118 6.09 -43.93 -32.37
N GLN A 119 5.60 -43.25 -33.41
CA GLN A 119 5.98 -43.53 -34.80
C GLN A 119 7.46 -43.25 -35.10
N ILE A 120 8.07 -42.27 -34.43
CA ILE A 120 9.50 -41.98 -34.53
C ILE A 120 10.31 -43.03 -33.78
N THR A 121 9.94 -43.34 -32.53
CA THR A 121 10.63 -44.33 -31.68
C THR A 121 10.54 -45.77 -32.17
N GLN A 122 9.55 -46.11 -33.01
CA GLN A 122 9.43 -47.42 -33.66
C GLN A 122 10.23 -47.53 -34.96
N HIS A 123 10.88 -46.46 -35.41
CA HIS A 123 11.71 -46.52 -36.60
C HIS A 123 12.94 -47.41 -36.36
N ARG A 124 13.37 -48.16 -37.38
CA ARG A 124 14.55 -49.04 -37.30
C ARG A 124 15.85 -48.34 -36.89
N TRP A 125 15.93 -47.03 -37.10
CA TRP A 125 17.08 -46.20 -36.74
C TRP A 125 16.91 -45.44 -35.42
N ALA A 126 15.85 -45.69 -34.65
CA ALA A 126 15.63 -44.99 -33.40
C ALA A 126 16.50 -45.52 -32.25
N TRP A 127 17.04 -46.74 -32.37
CA TRP A 127 17.69 -47.46 -31.29
C TRP A 127 18.83 -46.69 -30.56
N PRO A 128 19.69 -45.86 -31.22
CA PRO A 128 20.73 -45.12 -30.51
C PRO A 128 20.18 -44.04 -29.57
N PHE A 129 18.95 -43.61 -29.81
CA PHE A 129 18.30 -42.49 -29.14
C PHE A 129 17.30 -42.94 -28.06
N MET A 130 17.17 -44.26 -27.82
CA MET A 130 16.18 -44.82 -26.90
C MET A 130 16.55 -44.69 -25.43
N THR A 131 17.84 -44.57 -25.13
CA THR A 131 18.40 -44.47 -23.78
C THR A 131 19.46 -43.37 -23.72
N PRO A 132 19.80 -42.87 -22.52
CA PRO A 132 20.93 -41.96 -22.36
C PRO A 132 22.20 -42.56 -22.96
N VAL A 133 23.06 -41.71 -23.52
CA VAL A 133 24.35 -42.14 -24.10
C VAL A 133 25.23 -42.74 -23.00
N ASP A 134 25.66 -43.98 -23.20
CA ASP A 134 26.61 -44.65 -22.29
C ASP A 134 28.04 -44.18 -22.58
N VAL A 135 28.36 -42.97 -22.09
CA VAL A 135 29.65 -42.33 -22.30
C VAL A 135 30.83 -43.18 -21.79
N LYS A 136 30.62 -43.96 -20.72
CA LYS A 136 31.67 -44.83 -20.16
C LYS A 136 31.85 -46.08 -21.01
N GLY A 137 30.77 -46.76 -21.36
CA GLY A 137 30.82 -47.97 -22.19
C GLY A 137 31.35 -47.71 -23.60
N LEU A 138 31.12 -46.50 -24.13
CA LEU A 138 31.60 -46.08 -25.45
C LEU A 138 32.96 -45.35 -25.43
N GLY A 139 33.56 -45.12 -24.25
CA GLY A 139 34.85 -44.42 -24.14
C GLY A 139 34.82 -42.95 -24.56
N LEU A 140 33.67 -42.28 -24.42
CA LEU A 140 33.44 -40.90 -24.84
C LEU A 140 33.80 -39.93 -23.69
N HIS A 141 35.08 -39.60 -23.58
CA HIS A 141 35.61 -38.80 -22.45
C HIS A 141 35.18 -37.32 -22.47
N ASP A 142 34.86 -36.78 -23.65
CA ASP A 142 34.54 -35.38 -23.91
C ASP A 142 33.03 -35.12 -24.13
N TYR A 143 32.19 -36.16 -24.07
CA TYR A 143 30.76 -36.04 -24.41
C TYR A 143 30.04 -34.97 -23.59
N HIS A 144 30.29 -34.88 -22.27
CA HIS A 144 29.66 -33.87 -21.42
C HIS A 144 30.32 -32.48 -21.52
N ASP A 145 31.52 -32.40 -22.10
CA ASP A 145 32.16 -31.13 -22.41
C ASP A 145 31.55 -30.51 -23.67
N VAL A 146 31.17 -31.34 -24.64
CA VAL A 146 30.50 -30.91 -25.87
C VAL A 146 28.98 -30.76 -25.66
N ILE A 147 28.33 -31.76 -25.06
CA ILE A 147 26.87 -31.84 -24.90
C ILE A 147 26.45 -31.47 -23.47
N LYS A 148 25.94 -30.24 -23.33
CA LYS A 148 25.55 -29.65 -22.03
C LYS A 148 24.25 -30.17 -21.45
N LYS A 149 23.29 -30.55 -22.30
CA LYS A 149 22.00 -31.10 -21.87
C LYS A 149 21.71 -32.40 -22.62
N PRO A 150 22.24 -33.54 -22.14
CA PRO A 150 21.92 -34.85 -22.71
C PRO A 150 20.41 -35.10 -22.72
N MET A 151 19.92 -35.79 -23.76
CA MET A 151 18.51 -36.12 -23.88
C MET A 151 18.34 -37.38 -24.74
N ASP A 152 17.28 -38.14 -24.45
CA ASP A 152 16.92 -39.38 -25.13
C ASP A 152 15.41 -39.63 -25.06
N PHE A 153 14.89 -40.50 -25.93
CA PHE A 153 13.46 -40.80 -25.99
C PHE A 153 12.93 -41.51 -24.74
N GLY A 154 13.78 -42.26 -24.02
CA GLY A 154 13.41 -42.88 -22.75
C GLY A 154 13.17 -41.84 -21.67
N THR A 155 14.05 -40.85 -21.56
CA THR A 155 13.91 -39.70 -20.65
C THR A 155 12.68 -38.87 -20.98
N ILE A 156 12.47 -38.56 -22.26
CA ILE A 156 11.27 -37.83 -22.70
C ILE A 156 10.01 -38.60 -22.32
N ARG A 157 9.96 -39.92 -22.59
CA ARG A 157 8.80 -40.74 -22.25
C ARG A 157 8.51 -40.75 -20.75
N ARG A 158 9.53 -40.96 -19.90
CA ARG A 158 9.36 -40.90 -18.44
C ARG A 158 8.80 -39.56 -17.99
N LYS A 159 9.28 -38.46 -18.56
CA LYS A 159 8.82 -37.10 -18.23
C LYS A 159 7.41 -36.80 -18.78
N MET A 160 7.00 -37.43 -19.88
CA MET A 160 5.61 -37.37 -20.35
C MET A 160 4.65 -38.13 -19.45
N ASP A 161 5.09 -39.26 -18.90
CA ASP A 161 4.27 -40.12 -18.03
C ASP A 161 4.28 -39.67 -16.55
N ALA A 162 5.11 -38.69 -16.20
CA ALA A 162 5.21 -38.14 -14.86
C ALA A 162 3.89 -37.48 -14.44
N LYS A 163 3.39 -37.85 -13.25
CA LYS A 163 2.14 -37.34 -12.67
C LYS A 163 2.33 -36.18 -11.69
N ASP A 164 3.58 -35.88 -11.36
CA ASP A 164 3.95 -34.80 -10.47
C ASP A 164 4.29 -33.53 -11.28
N ALA A 165 4.76 -32.49 -10.58
CA ALA A 165 5.12 -31.21 -11.19
C ALA A 165 6.36 -31.28 -12.10
N THR A 166 7.04 -32.42 -12.19
CA THR A 166 8.23 -32.59 -13.05
C THR A 166 7.88 -32.93 -14.50
N GLY A 167 6.61 -33.28 -14.76
CA GLY A 167 6.10 -33.58 -16.08
C GLY A 167 6.04 -32.37 -17.02
N TYR A 168 5.84 -32.64 -18.30
CA TYR A 168 5.69 -31.60 -19.30
C TYR A 168 4.35 -30.85 -19.16
N LYS A 169 4.38 -29.52 -19.27
CA LYS A 169 3.19 -28.68 -19.15
C LYS A 169 2.45 -28.53 -20.46
N ASN A 170 3.18 -28.60 -21.57
CA ASN A 170 2.64 -28.42 -22.91
C ASN A 170 3.43 -29.25 -23.93
N VAL A 171 2.88 -29.38 -25.14
CA VAL A 171 3.49 -30.16 -26.22
C VAL A 171 4.77 -29.51 -26.77
N CYS A 172 4.88 -28.18 -26.74
CA CYS A 172 6.07 -27.48 -27.22
C CYS A 172 7.31 -27.83 -26.38
N ASP A 173 7.18 -27.94 -25.06
CA ASP A 173 8.28 -28.38 -24.18
C ASP A 173 8.80 -29.78 -24.57
N ILE A 174 7.90 -30.69 -24.98
CA ILE A 174 8.28 -32.04 -25.44
C ILE A 174 9.00 -31.96 -26.78
N CYS A 175 8.47 -31.14 -27.69
CA CYS A 175 9.03 -30.92 -29.03
C CYS A 175 10.47 -30.39 -28.96
N GLU A 176 10.75 -29.48 -28.02
CA GLU A 176 12.10 -28.98 -27.76
C GLU A 176 13.05 -30.08 -27.33
N ASP A 177 12.64 -30.93 -26.38
CA ASP A 177 13.48 -32.04 -25.92
C ASP A 177 13.66 -33.11 -27.03
N VAL A 178 12.66 -33.38 -27.88
CA VAL A 178 12.81 -34.26 -29.05
C VAL A 178 13.82 -33.70 -30.05
N ARG A 179 13.74 -32.39 -30.37
CA ARG A 179 14.72 -31.72 -31.23
C ARG A 179 16.11 -31.75 -30.62
N LEU A 180 16.20 -31.64 -29.29
CA LEU A 180 17.46 -31.69 -28.56
C LEU A 180 18.16 -33.06 -28.71
N VAL A 181 17.42 -34.17 -28.73
CA VAL A 181 17.99 -35.50 -29.01
C VAL A 181 18.77 -35.50 -30.32
N PHE A 182 18.14 -35.03 -31.40
CA PHE A 182 18.77 -35.01 -32.72
C PHE A 182 19.85 -33.96 -32.83
N LYS A 183 19.64 -32.77 -32.25
CA LYS A 183 20.63 -31.69 -32.22
C LYS A 183 21.91 -32.14 -31.54
N ASN A 184 21.81 -32.79 -30.38
CA ASN A 184 22.97 -33.31 -29.65
C ASN A 184 23.71 -34.35 -30.48
N ALA A 185 22.99 -35.28 -31.12
CA ALA A 185 23.60 -36.29 -31.97
C ALA A 185 24.34 -35.68 -33.17
N VAL A 186 23.73 -34.71 -33.86
CA VAL A 186 24.36 -34.00 -34.99
C VAL A 186 25.54 -33.12 -34.55
N THR A 187 25.49 -32.59 -33.33
CA THR A 187 26.56 -31.73 -32.78
C THR A 187 27.78 -32.53 -32.37
N TYR A 188 27.58 -33.70 -31.77
CA TYR A 188 28.67 -34.53 -31.25
C TYR A 188 29.34 -35.39 -32.32
N ASN A 189 28.56 -35.90 -33.29
CA ASN A 189 29.06 -36.88 -34.24
C ASN A 189 29.39 -36.25 -35.60
N ASP A 190 30.48 -36.75 -36.21
CA ASP A 190 30.90 -36.40 -37.57
C ASP A 190 29.79 -36.63 -38.59
N ASP A 191 29.74 -35.81 -39.64
CA ASP A 191 28.64 -35.81 -40.60
C ASP A 191 28.55 -37.06 -41.49
N GLN A 192 29.64 -37.84 -41.58
CA GLN A 192 29.68 -39.13 -42.25
C GLN A 192 29.34 -40.31 -41.34
N SER A 193 29.19 -40.09 -40.03
CA SER A 193 28.84 -41.16 -39.10
C SER A 193 27.40 -41.60 -39.27
N ASP A 194 27.15 -42.90 -39.10
CA ASP A 194 25.79 -43.47 -39.15
C ASP A 194 24.85 -42.75 -38.18
N VAL A 195 25.29 -42.47 -36.94
CA VAL A 195 24.47 -41.81 -35.92
C VAL A 195 24.04 -40.40 -36.36
N HIS A 196 24.93 -39.66 -37.02
CA HIS A 196 24.60 -38.33 -37.56
C HIS A 196 23.55 -38.44 -38.67
N VAL A 197 23.73 -39.35 -39.62
CA VAL A 197 22.78 -39.58 -40.71
C VAL A 197 21.42 -40.02 -40.16
N MET A 198 21.41 -40.98 -39.23
CA MET A 198 20.21 -41.48 -38.55
C MET A 198 19.46 -40.35 -37.83
N ALA A 199 20.19 -39.46 -37.12
CA ALA A 199 19.61 -38.31 -36.43
C ALA A 199 18.96 -37.33 -37.42
N LYS A 200 19.64 -36.97 -38.52
CA LYS A 200 19.08 -36.09 -39.56
C LYS A 200 17.81 -36.68 -40.18
N THR A 201 17.84 -37.96 -40.55
CA THR A 201 16.68 -38.64 -41.15
C THR A 201 15.49 -38.67 -40.20
N LEU A 202 15.70 -39.03 -38.93
CA LEU A 202 14.63 -39.06 -37.94
C LEU A 202 14.11 -37.67 -37.59
N SER A 203 14.99 -36.66 -37.53
CA SER A 203 14.60 -35.28 -37.32
C SER A 203 13.70 -34.78 -38.45
N GLN A 204 14.03 -35.06 -39.71
CA GLN A 204 13.19 -34.68 -40.84
C GLN A 204 11.80 -35.33 -40.75
N LYS A 205 11.77 -36.64 -40.50
CA LYS A 205 10.50 -37.39 -40.35
C LYS A 205 9.66 -36.87 -39.18
N PHE A 206 10.32 -36.47 -38.09
CA PHE A 206 9.66 -35.84 -36.95
C PHE A 206 9.04 -34.50 -37.34
N GLU A 207 9.78 -33.62 -38.00
CA GLU A 207 9.27 -32.30 -38.43
C GLU A 207 8.11 -32.41 -39.42
N GLU A 208 8.16 -33.37 -40.36
CA GLU A 208 7.05 -33.66 -41.27
C GLU A 208 5.77 -34.04 -40.52
N LYS A 209 5.88 -34.87 -39.48
CA LYS A 209 4.74 -35.24 -38.62
C LYS A 209 4.31 -34.08 -37.74
N TRP A 210 5.25 -33.34 -37.18
CA TRP A 210 4.98 -32.19 -36.33
C TRP A 210 4.17 -31.12 -37.07
N LYS A 211 4.47 -30.87 -38.35
CA LYS A 211 3.68 -29.96 -39.21
C LYS A 211 2.19 -30.30 -39.27
N THR A 212 1.81 -31.57 -39.07
CA THR A 212 0.40 -31.98 -39.06
C THR A 212 -0.33 -31.66 -37.75
N LEU A 213 0.41 -31.57 -36.64
CA LEU A 213 -0.12 -31.24 -35.31
C LEU A 213 0.04 -29.75 -34.98
N TRP A 214 1.06 -29.09 -35.54
CA TRP A 214 1.42 -27.69 -35.29
C TRP A 214 0.24 -26.71 -35.38
N PRO A 215 -0.65 -26.76 -36.40
CA PRO A 215 -1.77 -25.82 -36.47
C PRO A 215 -2.68 -25.86 -35.23
N LYS A 216 -2.94 -27.07 -34.69
CA LYS A 216 -3.78 -27.25 -33.50
C LYS A 216 -3.08 -26.77 -32.24
N VAL A 217 -1.77 -26.98 -32.14
CA VAL A 217 -0.96 -26.50 -31.01
C VAL A 217 -0.91 -24.97 -31.00
N ASN A 218 -0.66 -24.36 -32.15
CA ASN A 218 -0.61 -22.91 -32.30
C ASN A 218 -1.98 -22.26 -32.02
N GLU A 219 -3.07 -22.87 -32.46
CA GLU A 219 -4.43 -22.43 -32.12
C GLU A 219 -4.66 -22.46 -30.60
N GLU A 220 -4.28 -23.55 -29.93
CA GLU A 220 -4.42 -23.67 -28.48
C GLU A 220 -3.55 -22.66 -27.72
N GLU A 221 -2.33 -22.39 -28.17
CA GLU A 221 -1.47 -21.36 -27.58
C GLU A 221 -2.05 -19.94 -27.74
N ALA A 222 -2.53 -19.60 -28.95
CA ALA A 222 -3.17 -18.31 -29.19
C ALA A 222 -4.41 -18.14 -28.32
N ARG A 223 -5.20 -19.21 -28.17
CA ARG A 223 -6.39 -19.25 -27.33
C ARG A 223 -6.04 -19.06 -25.86
N ARG A 224 -5.00 -19.74 -25.35
CA ARG A 224 -4.51 -19.56 -23.97
C ARG A 224 -4.05 -18.13 -23.70
N LYS A 225 -3.28 -17.54 -24.61
CA LYS A 225 -2.85 -16.13 -24.51
C LYS A 225 -4.04 -15.18 -24.45
N LYS A 226 -5.07 -15.43 -25.26
CA LYS A 226 -6.31 -14.64 -25.24
C LYS A 226 -7.07 -14.81 -23.92
N GLU A 227 -7.23 -16.04 -23.44
CA GLU A 227 -7.89 -16.33 -22.16
C GLU A 227 -7.18 -15.68 -20.97
N GLU A 228 -5.84 -15.68 -20.98
CA GLU A 228 -5.00 -15.04 -19.97
C GLU A 228 -5.12 -13.50 -20.02
N ALA A 229 -5.10 -12.91 -21.22
CA ALA A 229 -5.31 -11.48 -21.40
C ALA A 229 -6.72 -11.04 -20.95
N ASP A 230 -7.75 -11.82 -21.26
CA ASP A 230 -9.12 -11.58 -20.82
C ASP A 230 -9.26 -11.70 -19.29
N ALA A 231 -8.57 -12.67 -18.68
CA ALA A 231 -8.55 -12.85 -17.22
C ALA A 231 -7.86 -11.67 -16.52
N ASN A 232 -6.68 -11.27 -16.98
CA ASN A 232 -5.95 -10.12 -16.44
C ASN A 232 -6.75 -8.82 -16.60
N SER A 233 -7.39 -8.63 -17.75
CA SER A 233 -8.26 -7.47 -17.98
C SER A 233 -9.46 -7.43 -17.02
N ARG A 234 -10.06 -8.60 -16.72
CA ARG A 234 -11.16 -8.69 -15.74
C ARG A 234 -10.69 -8.41 -14.32
N GLU A 235 -9.56 -8.98 -13.90
CA GLU A 235 -8.96 -8.74 -12.58
C GLU A 235 -8.65 -7.25 -12.38
N MET A 236 -8.14 -6.60 -13.44
CA MET A 236 -7.86 -5.18 -13.46
C MET A 236 -9.12 -4.30 -13.26
N VAL A 237 -10.27 -4.74 -13.79
CA VAL A 237 -11.56 -4.06 -13.62
C VAL A 237 -12.15 -4.32 -12.24
N ASP A 238 -12.11 -5.57 -11.75
CA ASP A 238 -12.59 -5.93 -10.41
C ASP A 238 -11.80 -5.18 -9.32
N SER A 239 -10.47 -5.10 -9.47
CA SER A 239 -9.58 -4.31 -8.60
C SER A 239 -9.97 -2.83 -8.55
N ARG A 240 -10.32 -2.26 -9.72
CA ARG A 240 -10.76 -0.85 -9.83
C ARG A 240 -12.11 -0.62 -9.15
N LEU A 241 -13.07 -1.52 -9.37
CA LEU A 241 -14.40 -1.44 -8.74
C LEU A 241 -14.32 -1.57 -7.21
N SER A 242 -13.43 -2.42 -6.69
CA SER A 242 -13.21 -2.53 -5.24
C SER A 242 -12.71 -1.20 -4.67
N GLY A 243 -11.68 -0.61 -5.28
CA GLY A 243 -11.13 0.67 -4.84
C GLY A 243 -12.15 1.82 -4.87
N GLU A 244 -13.02 1.84 -5.88
CA GLU A 244 -14.11 2.82 -5.97
C GLU A 244 -15.15 2.65 -4.85
N THR A 245 -15.48 1.41 -4.48
CA THR A 245 -16.36 1.16 -3.31
C THR A 245 -15.71 1.49 -1.97
N ASP A 246 -14.40 1.33 -1.85
CA ASP A 246 -13.67 1.67 -0.62
C ASP A 246 -13.59 3.19 -0.43
N LEU A 247 -13.41 3.95 -1.51
CA LEU A 247 -13.54 5.41 -1.53
C LEU A 247 -14.92 5.90 -1.10
N GLU A 248 -15.99 5.27 -1.62
CA GLU A 248 -17.37 5.63 -1.29
C GLU A 248 -17.68 5.40 0.20
N LYS A 249 -17.19 4.29 0.78
CA LYS A 249 -17.31 4.03 2.22
C LYS A 249 -16.56 5.06 3.06
N LEU A 250 -15.34 5.42 2.64
CA LEU A 250 -14.50 6.36 3.36
C LEU A 250 -15.12 7.77 3.36
N GLY A 251 -15.77 8.16 2.26
CA GLY A 251 -16.58 9.38 2.19
C GLY A 251 -17.72 9.36 3.19
N GLY A 252 -18.46 8.25 3.29
CA GLY A 252 -19.53 8.10 4.29
C GLY A 252 -19.04 8.20 5.74
N GLU A 253 -17.92 7.53 6.08
CA GLU A 253 -17.35 7.64 7.44
C GLU A 253 -16.87 9.07 7.77
N LEU A 254 -16.42 9.83 6.76
CA LEU A 254 -16.01 11.23 6.92
C LEU A 254 -17.20 12.16 7.14
N ASP A 255 -18.29 11.96 6.38
CA ASP A 255 -19.53 12.72 6.53
C ASP A 255 -20.15 12.50 7.93
N GLU A 256 -20.20 11.26 8.40
CA GLU A 256 -20.66 10.92 9.76
C GLU A 256 -19.84 11.63 10.85
N LEU A 257 -18.51 11.63 10.71
CA LEU A 257 -17.62 12.30 11.67
C LEU A 257 -17.82 13.82 11.65
N ASN A 258 -18.04 14.40 10.46
CA ASN A 258 -18.32 15.83 10.32
C ASN A 258 -19.66 16.22 10.95
N GLU A 259 -20.70 15.39 10.81
CA GLU A 259 -21.99 15.59 11.51
C GLU A 259 -21.83 15.56 13.04
N HIS A 260 -21.05 14.61 13.57
CA HIS A 260 -20.73 14.56 15.01
C HIS A 260 -20.00 15.81 15.48
N LEU A 261 -19.04 16.30 14.71
CA LEU A 261 -18.25 17.49 15.05
C LEU A 261 -19.13 18.74 15.07
N GLU A 262 -20.02 18.90 14.09
CA GLU A 262 -20.98 20.01 14.07
C GLU A 262 -21.97 19.94 15.24
N LYS A 263 -22.43 18.74 15.61
CA LYS A 263 -23.27 18.56 16.80
C LYS A 263 -22.56 19.00 18.08
N LEU A 264 -21.30 18.60 18.26
CA LEU A 264 -20.50 19.02 19.41
C LEU A 264 -20.25 20.53 19.42
N ARG A 265 -19.99 21.13 18.26
CA ARG A 265 -19.86 22.59 18.12
C ARG A 265 -21.13 23.32 18.54
N GLN A 266 -22.31 22.83 18.14
CA GLN A 266 -23.59 23.42 18.53
C GLN A 266 -23.84 23.32 20.03
N GLU A 267 -23.48 22.19 20.65
CA GLU A 267 -23.61 22.00 22.10
C GLU A 267 -22.68 22.92 22.91
N LEU A 268 -21.46 23.14 22.40
CA LEU A 268 -20.45 23.96 23.06
C LEU A 268 -20.59 25.46 22.80
N ALA A 269 -21.17 25.86 21.66
CA ALA A 269 -21.34 27.26 21.28
C ALA A 269 -21.99 28.15 22.37
N PRO A 270 -23.10 27.76 23.03
CA PRO A 270 -23.70 28.56 24.11
C PRO A 270 -22.92 28.52 25.43
N LYS A 271 -22.05 27.52 25.62
CA LYS A 271 -21.21 27.36 26.83
C LYS A 271 -19.87 28.10 26.73
N CYS A 272 -19.56 28.68 25.57
CA CYS A 272 -18.37 29.50 25.38
C CYS A 272 -18.49 30.83 26.16
N ARG A 273 -17.72 30.97 27.23
CA ARG A 273 -17.51 32.23 27.95
C ARG A 273 -17.15 33.36 26.98
N MET A 274 -17.73 34.56 27.13
CA MET A 274 -17.28 35.71 26.34
C MET A 274 -15.88 36.16 26.75
N MET A 275 -15.02 36.42 25.77
CA MET A 275 -13.66 36.90 26.01
C MET A 275 -13.70 38.34 26.53
N SER A 276 -12.99 38.61 27.63
CA SER A 276 -12.92 39.96 28.21
C SER A 276 -12.14 40.92 27.31
N VAL A 277 -12.37 42.23 27.50
CA VAL A 277 -11.66 43.29 26.75
C VAL A 277 -10.14 43.16 26.90
N GLU A 278 -9.66 42.79 28.09
CA GLU A 278 -8.24 42.59 28.34
C GLU A 278 -7.69 41.36 27.59
N GLU A 279 -8.44 40.26 27.53
CA GLU A 279 -8.05 39.06 26.77
C GLU A 279 -8.04 39.32 25.26
N LYS A 280 -8.96 40.15 24.74
CA LYS A 280 -8.96 40.63 23.35
C LYS A 280 -7.74 41.49 23.03
N ARG A 281 -7.39 42.42 23.92
CA ARG A 281 -6.20 43.26 23.80
C ARG A 281 -4.92 42.41 23.75
N GLN A 282 -4.79 41.44 24.67
CA GLN A 282 -3.65 40.52 24.70
C GLN A 282 -3.56 39.62 23.47
N LEU A 283 -4.70 39.20 22.91
CA LEU A 283 -4.74 38.44 21.67
C LEU A 283 -4.20 39.25 20.50
N GLY A 284 -4.62 40.51 20.36
CA GLY A 284 -4.09 41.44 19.34
C GLY A 284 -2.58 41.62 19.43
N GLU A 285 -2.07 41.86 20.64
CA GLU A 285 -0.62 41.95 20.87
C GLU A 285 0.14 40.66 20.56
N SER A 286 -0.50 39.51 20.79
CA SER A 286 0.12 38.20 20.56
C SER A 286 0.13 37.81 19.08
N LEU A 287 -0.86 38.24 18.30
CA LEU A 287 -0.89 38.10 16.84
C LEU A 287 0.28 38.83 16.18
N GLY A 288 0.60 40.04 16.65
CA GLY A 288 1.75 40.82 16.16
C GLY A 288 3.13 40.20 16.47
N LYS A 289 3.19 39.16 17.31
CA LYS A 289 4.42 38.42 17.65
C LYS A 289 4.62 37.16 16.81
N LEU A 290 3.65 36.80 15.97
CA LEU A 290 3.70 35.59 15.15
C LEU A 290 4.66 35.74 13.97
N SER A 291 5.12 34.60 13.47
CA SER A 291 5.84 34.55 12.19
C SER A 291 4.87 34.83 11.03
N PRO A 292 5.34 35.28 9.86
CA PRO A 292 4.46 35.52 8.71
C PRO A 292 3.61 34.28 8.32
N GLU A 293 4.21 33.09 8.36
CA GLU A 293 3.54 31.83 8.03
C GLU A 293 2.46 31.42 9.04
N ASP A 294 2.71 31.68 10.33
CA ASP A 294 1.74 31.40 11.40
C ASP A 294 0.65 32.47 11.48
N LEU A 295 0.99 33.71 11.12
CA LEU A 295 0.02 34.79 10.98
C LEU A 295 -0.97 34.46 9.86
N THR A 296 -0.53 34.02 8.68
CA THR A 296 -1.44 33.60 7.60
C THR A 296 -2.42 32.51 8.05
N LYS A 297 -1.94 31.51 8.81
CA LYS A 297 -2.80 30.45 9.38
C LYS A 297 -3.80 31.01 10.39
N ALA A 298 -3.38 31.96 11.23
CA ALA A 298 -4.23 32.64 12.19
C ALA A 298 -5.35 33.45 11.48
N LEU A 299 -5.00 34.18 10.41
CA LEU A 299 -5.96 34.93 9.59
C LEU A 299 -6.93 34.00 8.84
N GLN A 300 -6.47 32.81 8.46
CA GLN A 300 -7.32 31.81 7.82
C GLN A 300 -8.40 31.26 8.76
N ILE A 301 -8.17 31.24 10.09
CA ILE A 301 -9.20 30.90 11.08
C ILE A 301 -10.35 31.93 11.07
N ILE A 302 -10.03 33.20 10.84
CA ILE A 302 -11.02 34.29 10.76
C ILE A 302 -11.79 34.20 9.44
N ALA A 303 -11.08 33.99 8.32
CA ALA A 303 -11.68 33.83 7.00
C ALA A 303 -12.69 32.66 6.91
N GLN A 304 -12.51 31.60 7.72
CA GLN A 304 -13.43 30.46 7.76
C GLN A 304 -14.85 30.81 8.23
N LYS A 305 -14.99 31.84 9.08
CA LYS A 305 -16.28 32.29 9.62
C LYS A 305 -16.73 33.64 9.06
N ASN A 306 -15.82 34.40 8.45
CA ASN A 306 -16.08 35.65 7.75
C ASN A 306 -15.64 35.55 6.28
N PRO A 307 -16.53 35.11 5.36
CA PRO A 307 -16.20 34.93 3.94
C PRO A 307 -15.82 36.24 3.22
N SER A 308 -16.20 37.39 3.77
CA SER A 308 -15.87 38.72 3.24
C SER A 308 -14.45 39.17 3.61
N PHE A 309 -13.76 38.43 4.46
CA PHE A 309 -12.41 38.74 4.92
C PHE A 309 -11.37 38.09 3.99
N ILE A 310 -10.48 38.91 3.41
CA ILE A 310 -9.43 38.46 2.49
C ILE A 310 -8.09 38.43 3.25
N PRO A 311 -7.61 37.25 3.67
CA PRO A 311 -6.41 37.13 4.50
C PRO A 311 -5.08 37.32 3.73
N THR A 312 -5.13 37.59 2.43
CA THR A 312 -3.97 37.61 1.51
C THR A 312 -3.51 39.00 1.10
N GLU A 313 -4.14 40.08 1.58
CA GLU A 313 -3.67 41.44 1.30
C GLU A 313 -2.47 41.82 2.19
N ASP A 314 -1.61 42.72 1.70
CA ASP A 314 -0.38 43.14 2.38
C ASP A 314 -0.65 43.96 3.66
N GLU A 315 -1.84 44.55 3.78
CA GLU A 315 -2.28 45.32 4.95
C GLU A 315 -3.74 44.93 5.26
N VAL A 316 -3.94 44.20 6.38
CA VAL A 316 -5.25 43.65 6.75
C VAL A 316 -5.72 44.28 8.05
N GLU A 317 -6.80 45.07 7.98
CA GLU A 317 -7.42 45.68 9.15
C GLU A 317 -8.32 44.65 9.87
N LEU A 318 -7.92 44.29 11.10
CA LEU A 318 -8.58 43.25 11.90
C LEU A 318 -9.34 43.88 13.06
N ASP A 319 -10.67 43.93 12.95
CA ASP A 319 -11.53 44.27 14.08
C ASP A 319 -11.75 43.01 14.96
N ILE A 320 -11.03 42.95 16.08
CA ILE A 320 -11.13 41.88 17.08
C ILE A 320 -12.47 41.92 17.82
N ASP A 321 -13.12 43.08 17.92
CA ASP A 321 -14.38 43.22 18.62
C ASP A 321 -15.59 42.78 17.80
N ALA A 322 -15.50 42.86 16.47
CA ALA A 322 -16.52 42.37 15.54
C ALA A 322 -16.53 40.84 15.33
N GLN A 323 -15.54 40.10 15.83
CA GLN A 323 -15.48 38.64 15.68
C GLN A 323 -16.33 37.91 16.72
N ASP A 324 -16.87 36.74 16.35
CA ASP A 324 -17.64 35.91 17.26
C ASP A 324 -16.75 35.25 18.34
N ALA A 325 -17.36 34.94 19.49
CA ALA A 325 -16.64 34.40 20.65
C ALA A 325 -15.88 33.09 20.31
N SER A 326 -16.44 32.23 19.46
CA SER A 326 -15.81 30.95 19.12
C SER A 326 -14.54 31.14 18.26
N THR A 327 -14.57 32.09 17.32
CA THR A 327 -13.42 32.47 16.50
C THR A 327 -12.33 33.08 17.36
N LEU A 328 -12.69 33.96 18.30
CA LEU A 328 -11.75 34.61 19.21
C LEU A 328 -11.00 33.63 20.13
N TRP A 329 -11.71 32.67 20.74
CA TRP A 329 -11.06 31.65 21.57
C TRP A 329 -10.21 30.67 20.76
N ARG A 330 -10.68 30.29 19.57
CA ARG A 330 -9.91 29.42 18.66
C ARG A 330 -8.62 30.10 18.21
N LEU A 331 -8.69 31.39 17.89
CA LEU A 331 -7.55 32.23 17.56
C LEU A 331 -6.59 32.35 18.74
N GLN A 332 -7.12 32.58 19.95
CA GLN A 332 -6.30 32.67 21.16
C GLN A 332 -5.58 31.36 21.49
N TYR A 333 -6.26 30.22 21.36
CA TYR A 333 -5.65 28.91 21.61
C TYR A 333 -4.57 28.61 20.58
N PHE A 334 -4.83 28.89 19.30
CA PHE A 334 -3.86 28.74 18.22
C PHE A 334 -2.62 29.61 18.47
N VAL A 335 -2.79 30.90 18.74
CA VAL A 335 -1.71 31.85 19.02
C VAL A 335 -0.90 31.41 20.24
N LYS A 336 -1.56 31.01 21.33
CA LYS A 336 -0.88 30.48 22.54
C LYS A 336 -0.08 29.21 22.25
N ALA A 337 -0.63 28.28 21.47
CA ALA A 337 0.05 27.04 21.09
C ALA A 337 1.31 27.32 20.26
N VAL A 338 1.20 28.19 19.24
CA VAL A 338 2.33 28.59 18.39
C VAL A 338 3.41 29.31 19.19
N LEU A 339 3.05 30.29 20.03
CA LEU A 339 4.00 31.02 20.86
C LEU A 339 4.69 30.12 21.90
N SER A 340 3.99 29.12 22.44
CA SER A 340 4.57 28.11 23.33
C SER A 340 5.62 27.25 22.61
N VAL A 341 5.33 26.82 21.38
CA VAL A 341 6.30 26.08 20.55
C VAL A 341 7.49 26.96 20.18
N GLN A 342 7.27 28.21 19.79
CA GLN A 342 8.33 29.17 19.48
C GLN A 342 9.24 29.43 20.70
N ALA A 343 8.67 29.57 21.90
CA ALA A 343 9.43 29.73 23.14
C ALA A 343 10.30 28.49 23.45
N LYS A 344 9.72 27.28 23.37
CA LYS A 344 10.46 26.02 23.57
C LYS A 344 11.61 25.84 22.57
N THR A 345 11.36 26.19 21.30
CA THR A 345 12.36 26.08 20.23
C THR A 345 13.50 27.09 20.40
N SER A 346 13.18 28.30 20.89
CA SER A 346 14.15 29.35 21.20
C SER A 346 15.06 28.97 22.36
N ILE A 347 14.49 28.38 23.42
CA ILE A 347 15.24 27.87 24.58
C ILE A 347 16.18 26.73 24.16
N ALA A 348 15.70 25.79 23.34
CA ALA A 348 16.53 24.69 22.82
C ALA A 348 17.70 25.20 21.95
N LYS A 349 17.46 26.19 21.08
CA LYS A 349 18.52 26.83 20.27
C LYS A 349 19.52 27.60 21.12
N ALA A 350 19.08 28.28 22.18
CA ALA A 350 19.96 29.00 23.10
C ALA A 350 20.88 28.03 23.87
N GLN A 351 20.34 26.92 24.37
CA GLN A 351 21.10 25.85 25.06
C GLN A 351 22.10 25.15 24.14
N ALA A 352 21.74 24.91 22.88
CA ALA A 352 22.66 24.34 21.88
C ALA A 352 23.83 25.30 21.57
N LYS A 353 23.57 26.62 21.52
CA LYS A 353 24.60 27.64 21.26
C LYS A 353 25.57 27.78 22.43
N THR A 354 25.11 27.70 23.68
CA THR A 354 25.98 27.69 24.87
C THR A 354 26.80 26.40 24.96
N LYS A 355 26.23 25.24 24.63
CA LYS A 355 26.96 23.97 24.58
C LYS A 355 28.10 24.00 23.55
N ARG A 356 27.81 24.47 22.33
CA ARG A 356 28.81 24.64 21.26
C ARG A 356 29.90 25.64 21.62
N LYS A 357 29.57 26.74 22.31
CA LYS A 357 30.55 27.73 22.80
C LYS A 357 31.47 27.13 23.87
N LYS A 358 30.93 26.30 24.77
CA LYS A 358 31.71 25.59 25.80
C LYS A 358 32.68 24.58 25.18
N GLU A 359 32.22 23.80 24.20
CA GLU A 359 33.06 22.83 23.48
C GLU A 359 34.23 23.49 22.72
N ILE A 360 33.99 24.67 22.12
CA ILE A 360 35.04 25.45 21.45
C ILE A 360 36.08 25.97 22.46
N CYS A 361 35.64 26.50 23.61
CA CYS A 361 36.55 26.94 24.68
C CYS A 361 37.39 25.77 25.23
N ASP A 362 36.78 24.60 25.44
CA ASP A 362 37.48 23.41 25.92
C ASP A 362 38.50 22.88 24.91
N ALA A 363 38.19 22.95 23.61
CA ALA A 363 39.11 22.58 22.53
C ALA A 363 40.32 23.53 22.46
N ILE A 364 40.09 24.84 22.61
CA ILE A 364 41.16 25.85 22.65
C ILE A 364 42.06 25.62 23.88
N ALA A 365 41.48 25.35 25.05
CA ALA A 365 42.23 25.05 26.27
C ALA A 365 43.08 23.77 26.15
N LYS A 366 42.55 22.71 25.51
CA LYS A 366 43.31 21.48 25.24
C LYS A 366 44.49 21.72 24.29
N ASN A 367 44.30 22.54 23.26
CA ASN A 367 45.38 22.90 22.33
C ASN A 367 46.46 23.77 22.97
N ALA A 368 46.09 24.70 23.85
CA ALA A 368 47.03 25.48 24.64
C ALA A 368 47.90 24.58 25.54
N ARG A 369 47.29 23.61 26.24
CA ARG A 369 48.02 22.64 27.08
C ARG A 369 48.98 21.75 26.28
N LYS A 370 48.59 21.33 25.07
CA LYS A 370 49.48 20.59 24.15
C LYS A 370 50.67 21.42 23.70
N ARG A 371 50.46 22.70 23.37
CA ARG A 371 51.54 23.63 22.98
C ARG A 371 52.52 23.88 24.12
N ILE A 372 52.02 24.07 25.35
CA ILE A 372 52.87 24.26 26.53
C ILE A 372 53.70 23.00 26.82
N ARG A 373 53.14 21.79 26.73
CA ARG A 373 53.91 20.54 26.87
C ARG A 373 55.01 20.39 25.83
N LYS A 374 54.79 20.84 24.60
CA LYS A 374 55.77 20.76 23.50
C LYS A 374 56.90 21.80 23.63
N MET A 375 56.72 22.85 24.43
CA MET A 375 57.76 23.82 24.73
C MET A 375 58.60 23.46 25.97
N LEU A 376 58.14 22.48 26.76
CA LEU A 376 58.80 21.99 27.98
C LEU A 376 59.47 20.62 27.80
N SER A 377 59.43 20.06 26.58
CA SER A 377 60.20 18.89 26.13
C SER A 377 61.23 19.32 25.11
#